data_AF-A0A3M7QY11-F1
#
_entry.id   AF-A0A3M7QY11-F1
#
_cell.length_a   1.000
_cell.length_b   1.000
_cell.length_c   1.000
_cell.angle_alpha   90.00
_cell.angle_beta   90.00
_cell.angle_gamma   90.00
#
_symmetry.space_group_name_H-M   'P 1'
#
loop_
_entity.id
_entity.type
_entity.pdbx_description
1 polymer ?
#
loop_
_entity_poly.entity_id
_entity_poly.type
_entity_poly.pdbx_seq_one_letter_code
_entity_poly.pdbx_strand_id
1 'polypeptide(L)'
;MDEKSVRSHYGIQFKFYWPTARSTIFYTRKFSWKYGYYVAISKHFNTIDWHSALNNRLTQDSYTSFLGTFGAAADLFVKRRLPRPTQVKPPWWNQQISSLMRRKWRLFIRKRIKRDDDQLARNRAA
;
A
#
# COMPACT_ATOMS: atom_id res chain seq x y z
N MET A 1 14.65 54.95 7.23
CA MET A 1 14.32 53.93 8.24
C MET A 1 13.49 52.89 7.52
N ASP A 2 14.14 51.85 6.97
CA ASP A 2 13.48 50.83 6.14
C ASP A 2 13.19 49.58 6.96
N GLU A 3 11.92 49.39 7.33
CA GLU A 3 11.44 48.20 8.03
C GLU A 3 11.23 47.04 7.03
N LYS A 4 12.24 46.18 6.89
CA LYS A 4 12.10 44.92 6.13
C LYS A 4 11.32 43.90 6.97
N SER A 5 10.03 43.77 6.70
CA SER A 5 9.19 42.70 7.25
C SER A 5 9.69 41.32 6.78
N VAL A 6 10.34 40.58 7.68
CA VAL A 6 10.77 39.20 7.44
C VAL A 6 9.57 38.28 7.66
N ARG A 7 8.94 37.85 6.56
CA ARG A 7 7.88 36.85 6.59
C ARG A 7 8.49 35.45 6.72
N SER A 8 8.38 34.86 7.92
CA SER A 8 8.78 33.47 8.15
C SER A 8 7.62 32.52 7.85
N HIS A 9 7.85 31.56 6.93
CA HIS A 9 6.90 30.49 6.63
C HIS A 9 7.21 29.26 7.47
N TYR A 10 6.28 28.85 8.32
CA TYR A 10 6.36 27.60 9.07
C TYR A 10 5.46 26.55 8.44
N GLY A 11 6.04 25.41 8.07
CA GLY A 11 5.31 24.24 7.57
C GLY A 11 5.23 23.17 8.66
N ILE A 12 4.03 22.78 9.06
CA ILE A 12 3.82 21.65 9.96
C ILE A 12 3.70 20.38 9.10
N GLN A 13 4.56 19.40 9.36
CA GLN A 13 4.53 18.11 8.68
C GLN A 13 4.14 17.02 9.67
N PHE A 14 3.04 16.32 9.38
CA PHE A 14 2.61 15.17 10.16
C PHE A 14 3.18 13.89 9.53
N LYS A 15 3.93 13.12 10.31
CA LYS A 15 4.29 11.74 9.97
C LYS A 15 3.38 10.81 10.77
N PHE A 16 2.43 10.18 10.07
CA PHE A 16 1.63 9.10 10.64
C PHE A 16 2.47 7.82 10.63
N TYR A 17 2.88 7.37 11.81
CA TYR A 17 3.45 6.04 12.00
C TYR A 17 2.33 5.10 12.40
N TRP A 18 2.05 4.09 11.58
CA TRP A 18 1.11 3.04 11.94
C TRP A 18 1.88 1.94 12.70
N PRO A 19 1.59 1.69 13.99
CA PRO A 19 2.23 0.64 14.77
C PRO A 19 1.55 -0.68 14.46
N THR A 20 1.68 -1.11 13.22
CA THR A 20 1.45 -2.50 12.82
C THR A 20 2.36 -2.67 11.63
N ALA A 21 3.61 -3.08 11.91
CA ALA A 21 4.35 -3.86 10.94
C ALA A 21 3.44 -5.06 10.65
N ARG A 22 2.61 -4.92 9.61
CA ARG A 22 1.83 -6.04 9.11
C ARG A 22 2.87 -7.13 8.89
N SER A 23 2.64 -8.31 9.45
CA SER A 23 3.39 -9.51 9.05
C SER A 23 3.52 -9.44 7.55
N THR A 24 4.72 -9.67 7.01
CA THR A 24 5.00 -9.53 5.58
C THR A 24 4.11 -10.51 4.82
N ILE A 25 2.87 -10.09 4.54
CA ILE A 25 1.88 -10.87 3.82
C ILE A 25 2.50 -11.07 2.46
N PHE A 26 2.68 -12.33 2.09
CA PHE A 26 3.19 -12.68 0.77
C PHE A 26 2.39 -11.95 -0.30
N TYR A 27 3.06 -11.07 -1.05
CA TYR A 27 2.43 -10.23 -2.06
C TYR A 27 2.82 -10.73 -3.44
N THR A 28 1.96 -11.55 -4.04
CA THR A 28 2.15 -12.16 -5.38
C THR A 28 2.53 -11.12 -6.45
N ARG A 29 1.97 -9.92 -6.36
CA ARG A 29 2.19 -8.83 -7.32
C ARG A 29 3.59 -8.20 -7.24
N LYS A 30 4.40 -8.53 -6.21
CA LYS A 30 5.81 -8.13 -6.11
C LYS A 30 6.66 -8.80 -7.20
N PHE A 31 6.23 -9.94 -7.74
CA PHE A 31 7.03 -10.79 -8.62
C PHE A 31 6.54 -10.77 -10.07
N SER A 32 7.48 -10.82 -11.01
CA SER A 32 7.23 -10.90 -12.43
C SER A 32 7.14 -12.36 -12.89
N TRP A 33 6.03 -13.01 -12.54
CA TRP A 33 5.80 -14.43 -12.85
C TRP A 33 5.99 -14.78 -14.32
N LYS A 34 5.71 -13.86 -15.25
CA LYS A 34 5.91 -14.08 -16.69
C LYS A 34 7.34 -14.56 -17.04
N TYR A 35 8.35 -14.20 -16.24
CA TYR A 35 9.75 -14.55 -16.48
C TYR A 35 10.37 -15.36 -15.32
N GLY A 36 9.55 -16.12 -14.59
CA GLY A 36 10.03 -16.97 -13.49
C GLY A 36 10.70 -18.25 -14.01
N TYR A 37 11.76 -18.70 -13.33
CA TYR A 37 12.42 -19.98 -13.62
C TYR A 37 11.69 -21.14 -12.91
N TYR A 38 10.57 -21.56 -13.47
CA TYR A 38 9.67 -22.54 -12.84
C TYR A 38 10.28 -23.92 -12.59
N VAL A 39 11.18 -24.39 -13.46
CA VAL A 39 11.88 -25.66 -13.27
C VAL A 39 12.77 -25.63 -12.02
N ALA A 40 13.47 -24.51 -11.80
CA ALA A 40 14.30 -24.32 -10.62
C ALA A 40 13.45 -24.20 -9.35
N ILE A 41 12.31 -23.51 -9.41
CA ILE A 41 11.34 -23.43 -8.32
C ILE A 41 10.81 -24.81 -7.95
N SER A 42 10.40 -25.61 -8.94
CA SER A 42 9.91 -26.98 -8.71
C SER A 42 10.99 -27.85 -8.08
N LYS A 43 12.22 -27.80 -8.60
CA LYS A 43 13.35 -28.52 -8.01
C LYS A 43 13.61 -28.10 -6.57
N HIS A 44 13.53 -26.79 -6.27
CA HIS A 44 13.70 -26.27 -4.92
C HIS A 44 12.61 -26.76 -3.96
N PHE A 45 11.35 -26.77 -4.39
CA PHE A 45 10.26 -27.30 -3.58
C PHE A 45 10.36 -28.80 -3.31
N ASN A 46 10.96 -29.57 -4.21
CA ASN A 46 11.21 -31.00 -3.98
C ASN A 46 12.32 -31.27 -2.96
N THR A 47 13.14 -30.27 -2.62
CA THR A 47 14.18 -30.41 -1.58
C THR A 47 13.68 -30.12 -0.17
N ILE A 48 12.46 -29.58 -0.05
CA ILE A 48 11.88 -29.18 1.23
C ILE A 48 11.07 -30.34 1.80
N ASP A 49 11.32 -30.68 3.07
CA ASP A 49 10.47 -31.62 3.80
C ASP A 49 9.15 -30.95 4.23
N TRP A 50 8.16 -31.05 3.35
CA TRP A 50 6.83 -30.50 3.58
C TRP A 50 6.08 -31.18 4.74
N HIS A 51 6.40 -32.44 5.03
CA HIS A 51 5.77 -33.15 6.13
C HIS A 51 6.14 -32.52 7.46
N SER A 52 7.43 -32.24 7.68
CA SER A 52 7.88 -31.49 8.85
C SER A 52 7.37 -30.04 8.84
N ALA A 53 7.44 -29.36 7.69
CA ALA A 53 7.12 -27.94 7.59
C ALA A 53 5.63 -27.60 7.79
N LEU A 54 4.72 -28.53 7.48
CA LEU A 54 3.27 -28.34 7.57
C LEU A 54 2.65 -28.97 8.83
N ASN A 55 3.42 -29.73 9.61
CA ASN A 55 2.98 -30.40 10.85
C ASN A 55 2.87 -29.45 12.07
N ASN A 56 2.41 -28.22 11.87
CA ASN A 56 2.09 -27.33 12.99
C ASN A 56 0.69 -27.62 13.55
N ARG A 57 0.51 -27.46 14.86
CA ARG A 57 -0.78 -27.65 15.54
C ARG A 57 -1.90 -26.74 15.02
N LEU A 58 -1.54 -25.58 14.46
CA LEU A 58 -2.47 -24.59 13.94
C LEU A 58 -2.32 -24.47 12.42
N THR A 59 -3.41 -24.68 11.69
CA THR A 59 -3.45 -24.55 10.22
C THR A 59 -2.96 -23.18 9.73
N GLN A 60 -3.21 -22.13 10.52
CA GLN A 60 -2.75 -20.77 10.23
C GLN A 60 -1.22 -20.68 10.21
N ASP A 61 -0.53 -21.38 11.11
CA ASP A 61 0.93 -21.35 11.21
C ASP A 61 1.58 -22.17 10.09
N SER A 62 0.97 -23.32 9.73
CA SER A 62 1.38 -24.07 8.53
C SER A 62 1.22 -23.23 7.25
N TYR A 63 0.13 -22.48 7.14
CA TYR A 63 -0.11 -21.63 5.98
C TYR A 63 0.86 -20.44 5.91
N THR A 64 1.15 -19.79 7.04
CA THR A 64 2.12 -18.68 7.07
C THR A 64 3.55 -19.16 6.79
N SER A 65 3.93 -20.33 7.33
CA SER A 65 5.19 -21.01 7.03
C SER A 65 5.32 -21.32 5.53
N PHE A 66 4.29 -21.92 4.93
CA PHE A 66 4.22 -22.18 3.49
C PHE A 66 4.42 -20.90 2.67
N LEU A 67 3.69 -19.83 3.00
CA LEU A 67 3.81 -18.55 2.31
C LEU A 67 5.20 -17.93 2.45
N GLY A 68 5.86 -18.11 3.61
CA GLY A 68 7.25 -17.70 3.83
C GLY A 68 8.22 -18.42 2.90
N THR A 69 8.15 -19.75 2.87
CA THR A 69 8.98 -20.60 2.01
C THR A 69 8.73 -20.33 0.53
N PHE A 70 7.46 -20.19 0.14
CA PHE A 70 7.08 -19.82 -1.22
C PHE A 70 7.60 -18.43 -1.61
N GLY A 71 7.53 -17.46 -0.70
CA GLY A 71 8.07 -16.13 -0.88
C GLY A 71 9.58 -16.11 -1.06
N ALA A 72 10.31 -16.89 -0.26
CA ALA A 72 11.76 -17.04 -0.35
C ALA A 72 12.17 -17.67 -1.70
N ALA A 73 11.50 -18.74 -2.11
CA ALA A 73 11.70 -19.36 -3.42
C ALA A 73 11.41 -18.37 -4.56
N ALA A 74 10.32 -17.60 -4.47
CA ALA A 74 9.99 -16.58 -5.45
C ALA A 74 11.05 -15.46 -5.52
N ASP A 75 11.61 -15.03 -4.38
CA ASP A 75 12.70 -14.04 -4.36
C ASP A 75 14.00 -14.57 -5.00
N LEU A 76 14.26 -15.88 -4.97
CA LEU A 76 15.43 -16.49 -5.61
C LEU A 76 15.25 -16.67 -7.13
N PHE A 77 14.09 -17.13 -7.57
CA PHE A 77 13.90 -17.62 -8.94
C PHE A 77 12.98 -16.76 -9.81
N VAL A 78 12.34 -15.73 -9.24
CA VAL A 78 11.46 -14.81 -9.97
C VAL A 78 11.95 -13.39 -9.83
N LYS A 79 12.16 -12.72 -10.97
CA LYS A 79 12.54 -11.30 -10.98
C LYS A 79 11.46 -10.47 -10.27
N ARG A 80 11.88 -9.57 -9.39
CA ARG A 80 10.98 -8.58 -8.80
C ARG A 80 10.42 -7.68 -9.89
N ARG A 81 9.11 -7.37 -9.82
CA ARG A 81 8.53 -6.33 -10.68
C ARG A 81 9.17 -5.02 -10.30
N LEU A 82 9.66 -4.28 -11.30
CA LEU A 82 10.03 -2.90 -11.09
C LEU A 82 8.81 -2.15 -10.53
N PRO A 83 9.01 -1.29 -9.51
CA PRO A 83 7.93 -0.44 -9.05
C PRO A 83 7.42 0.34 -10.25
N ARG A 84 6.12 0.24 -10.51
CA ARG A 84 5.49 1.06 -11.54
C ARG A 84 5.76 2.52 -11.14
N PRO A 85 6.27 3.38 -12.03
CA PRO A 85 6.52 4.76 -11.67
C PRO A 85 5.21 5.35 -11.14
N THR A 86 5.20 5.68 -9.86
CA THR A 86 3.97 5.81 -9.07
C THR A 86 3.12 7.00 -9.53
N GLN A 87 3.66 7.92 -10.32
CA GLN A 87 3.01 9.17 -10.68
C GLN A 87 3.51 9.72 -12.02
N VAL A 88 3.41 8.96 -13.10
CA VAL A 88 3.46 9.60 -14.42
C VAL A 88 2.09 10.24 -14.64
N LYS A 89 1.99 11.52 -14.29
CA LYS A 89 0.84 12.33 -14.68
C LYS A 89 0.69 12.24 -16.20
N PRO A 90 -0.53 12.06 -16.74
CA PRO A 90 -0.74 12.06 -18.17
C PRO A 90 -0.16 13.33 -18.83
N PRO A 91 0.25 13.30 -20.11
CA PRO A 91 0.85 14.47 -20.78
C PRO A 91 -0.03 15.73 -20.75
N TRP A 92 -1.36 15.55 -20.73
CA TRP A 92 -2.33 16.64 -20.65
C TRP A 92 -2.56 17.17 -19.22
N TRP A 93 -1.98 16.55 -18.20
CA TRP A 93 -2.23 16.88 -16.80
C TRP A 93 -1.43 18.12 -16.35
N ASN A 94 -2.01 19.29 -16.57
CA ASN A 94 -1.42 20.58 -16.22
C ASN A 94 -1.78 21.03 -14.77
N GLN A 95 -1.21 22.16 -14.35
CA GLN A 95 -1.42 22.72 -13.01
C GLN A 95 -2.87 23.20 -12.78
N GLN A 96 -3.55 23.67 -13.83
CA GLN A 96 -4.95 24.12 -13.78
C GLN A 96 -5.90 22.94 -13.51
N ILE A 97 -5.73 21.83 -14.22
CA ILE A 97 -6.48 20.59 -14.00
C ILE A 97 -6.22 20.07 -12.58
N SER A 98 -4.96 20.13 -12.13
CA SER A 98 -4.58 19.73 -10.78
C SER A 98 -5.24 20.60 -9.69
N SER A 99 -5.41 21.90 -9.93
CA SER A 99 -6.05 22.81 -8.97
C SER A 99 -7.57 22.63 -8.96
N LEU A 100 -8.18 22.42 -10.12
CA LEU A 100 -9.60 22.11 -10.27
C LEU A 100 -9.97 20.79 -9.59
N MET A 101 -9.19 19.72 -9.82
CA MET A 101 -9.40 18.44 -9.13
C MET A 101 -9.31 18.58 -7.61
N ARG A 102 -8.29 19.27 -7.11
CA ARG A 102 -8.17 19.55 -5.66
C ARG A 102 -9.33 20.39 -5.11
N ARG A 103 -9.84 21.36 -5.88
CA ARG A 103 -11.02 22.14 -5.50
C ARG A 103 -12.28 21.28 -5.45
N LYS A 104 -12.54 20.48 -6.49
CA LYS A 104 -13.68 19.57 -6.56
C LYS A 104 -13.66 18.55 -5.42
N TRP A 105 -12.49 17.98 -5.14
CA TRP A 105 -12.33 17.00 -4.06
C TRP A 105 -12.60 17.62 -2.69
N ARG A 106 -12.08 18.83 -2.43
CA ARG A 106 -12.41 19.58 -1.19
C ARG A 106 -13.89 19.87 -1.05
N LEU A 107 -14.57 20.26 -2.14
CA LEU A 107 -16.02 20.48 -2.13
C LEU A 107 -16.80 19.18 -1.87
N PHE A 108 -16.36 18.07 -2.47
CA PHE A 108 -16.97 16.75 -2.24
C PHE A 108 -16.88 16.34 -0.77
N ILE A 109 -15.69 16.44 -0.16
CA ILE A 109 -15.49 16.12 1.25
C ILE A 109 -16.37 16.99 2.14
N ARG A 110 -16.39 18.31 1.90
CA ARG A 110 -17.24 19.24 2.66
C ARG A 110 -18.73 18.87 2.56
N LYS A 111 -19.22 18.53 1.37
CA LYS A 111 -20.61 18.08 1.19
C LYS A 111 -20.89 16.78 1.92
N ARG A 112 -19.95 15.84 1.91
CA ARG A 112 -20.10 14.55 2.60
C ARG A 112 -20.16 14.74 4.12
N ILE A 113 -19.23 15.51 4.69
CA ILE A 113 -19.20 15.82 6.12
C ILE A 113 -20.50 16.52 6.53
N LYS A 114 -20.94 17.55 5.78
CA LYS A 114 -22.21 18.24 6.07
C LYS A 114 -23.40 17.28 6.05
N ARG A 115 -23.46 16.34 5.11
CA ARG A 115 -24.52 15.33 5.04
C ARG A 115 -24.53 14.43 6.28
N ASP A 116 -23.35 14.01 6.72
CA ASP A 116 -23.21 13.15 7.90
C ASP A 116 -23.60 13.92 9.18
N ASP A 117 -23.25 15.21 9.29
CA ASP A 117 -23.67 16.10 10.38
C ASP A 117 -25.20 16.30 10.38
N ASP A 118 -25.80 16.58 9.22
CA ASP A 118 -27.26 16.73 9.06
C ASP A 118 -28.00 15.44 9.45
N GLN A 119 -27.44 14.28 9.13
CA GLN A 119 -28.00 12.97 9.49
C GLN A 119 -27.87 12.68 10.98
N LEU A 120 -26.75 13.04 11.61
CA LEU A 120 -26.55 12.96 13.05
C LEU A 120 -27.53 13.86 13.82
N ALA A 121 -27.79 15.07 13.31
CA ALA A 121 -28.74 16.01 13.92
C ALA A 121 -30.19 15.48 13.89
N ARG A 122 -30.61 14.85 12.78
CA ARG A 122 -31.93 14.21 12.68
C ARG A 122 -32.10 13.03 13.64
N ASN A 123 -31.08 12.19 13.77
CA ASN A 123 -31.12 11.04 14.67
C ASN A 123 -31.13 11.42 16.16
N ARG A 124 -30.72 12.65 16.52
CA ARG A 124 -30.80 13.18 17.89
C ARG A 124 -32.12 13.88 18.19
N ALA A 125 -32.88 14.24 17.16
CA ALA A 125 -34.16 14.94 17.28
C ALA A 125 -35.38 14.00 17.19
N ALA A 126 -35.15 12.72 16.90
CA ALA A 126 -36.11 11.63 16.96
C ALA A 126 -35.87 10.81 18.23
#